data_AF-A0A1H1NV21-F1
#
_entry.id   AF-A0A1H1NV21-F1
#
_cell.length_a   1.000
_cell.length_b   1.000
_cell.length_c   1.000
_cell.angle_alpha   90.00
_cell.angle_beta   90.00
_cell.angle_gamma   90.00
#
_symmetry.space_group_name_H-M   'P 1'
#
loop_
_entity.id
_entity.type
_entity.pdbx_description
1 polymer ?
#
loop_
_entity_poly.entity_id
_entity_poly.type
_entity_poly.pdbx_seq_one_letter_code
_entity_poly.pdbx_strand_id
1 'polypeptide(L)'
;MKKRLRSLITMSLVAGSLVLYSCGDNKKEQDETVTEEKHEMNESSEEMKSEEMAQTSTAEFNNEKVHKAFQQYISVKDALVQTDAEATSNAAAELQTTLQEENSEIAEIAGRLSAEKNVNVQREIFSELTAAMDPVLKGAISSGKIYKQFCPMAFEGKGDYWYATSEEIRNPYFGDKMLKCGRVDETIQ
;
A
#
# COMPACT_ATOMS: atom_id res chain seq x y z
N MET A 1 -44.43 44.28 -0.14
CA MET A 1 -45.61 43.57 0.40
C MET A 1 -45.12 42.37 1.20
N LYS A 2 -45.51 42.30 2.48
CA LYS A 2 -45.19 41.20 3.41
C LYS A 2 -45.97 39.96 3.00
N LYS A 3 -45.40 38.77 3.19
CA LYS A 3 -46.07 37.66 3.88
C LYS A 3 -45.01 36.74 4.49
N ARG A 4 -44.98 36.78 5.82
CA ARG A 4 -44.38 35.77 6.69
C ARG A 4 -45.33 34.58 6.73
N LEU A 5 -44.81 33.36 6.83
CA LEU A 5 -45.54 32.32 7.54
C LEU A 5 -44.57 31.48 8.38
N ARG A 6 -44.77 31.62 9.68
CA ARG A 6 -44.23 30.75 10.73
C ARG A 6 -45.01 29.45 10.68
N SER A 7 -44.35 28.31 10.85
CA SER A 7 -44.96 27.17 11.53
C SER A 7 -43.92 26.51 12.43
N LEU A 8 -44.25 26.51 13.72
CA LEU A 8 -43.56 25.83 14.82
C LEU A 8 -44.31 24.51 15.08
N ILE A 9 -43.64 23.64 15.84
CA ILE A 9 -44.18 22.58 16.73
C ILE A 9 -44.06 21.14 16.20
N THR A 10 -43.11 20.39 16.79
CA THR A 10 -43.27 19.12 17.55
C THR A 10 -41.88 18.44 17.62
N MET A 11 -41.05 18.69 18.65
CA MET A 11 -40.92 17.89 19.87
C MET A 11 -41.27 16.39 19.70
N SER A 12 -40.24 15.56 19.58
CA SER A 12 -40.27 14.17 20.07
C SER A 12 -38.86 13.76 20.50
N LEU A 13 -38.71 13.65 21.82
CA LEU A 13 -37.61 13.00 22.51
C LEU A 13 -37.75 11.50 22.31
N VAL A 14 -36.73 10.86 21.74
CA VAL A 14 -36.51 9.42 21.93
C VAL A 14 -35.13 9.26 22.54
N ALA A 15 -35.12 9.11 23.86
CA ALA A 15 -33.98 8.60 24.61
C ALA A 15 -34.00 7.07 24.50
N GLY A 16 -32.91 6.49 24.00
CA GLY A 16 -32.69 5.05 23.97
C GLY A 16 -31.25 4.77 24.40
N SER A 17 -31.08 4.56 25.71
CA SER A 17 -29.81 4.31 26.37
C SER A 17 -29.20 2.95 26.00
N LEU A 18 -27.89 2.96 25.80
CA LEU A 18 -27.03 1.78 25.76
C LEU A 18 -27.09 1.00 27.09
N VAL A 19 -27.23 -0.32 27.00
CA VAL A 19 -26.88 -1.24 28.09
C VAL A 19 -25.98 -2.33 27.52
N LEU A 20 -24.71 -2.27 27.89
CA LEU A 20 -23.75 -3.38 27.87
C LEU A 20 -23.60 -3.87 29.31
N TYR A 21 -23.60 -5.19 29.52
CA TYR A 21 -22.83 -6.01 30.47
C TYR A 21 -23.54 -7.37 30.58
N SER A 22 -22.99 -8.42 29.97
CA SER A 22 -21.99 -9.35 30.54
C SER A 22 -22.60 -10.31 31.58
N CYS A 23 -23.00 -11.49 31.10
CA CYS A 23 -23.16 -12.72 31.90
C CYS A 23 -21.76 -13.37 32.04
N GLY A 24 -21.33 -13.99 33.13
CA GLY A 24 -21.92 -14.26 34.43
C GLY A 24 -20.82 -14.81 35.35
N ASP A 25 -21.06 -14.78 36.66
CA ASP A 25 -20.19 -15.38 37.68
C ASP A 25 -20.89 -16.57 38.37
N ASN A 26 -20.05 -17.39 38.96
CA ASN A 26 -20.15 -18.79 39.31
C ASN A 26 -21.28 -19.20 40.27
N LYS A 27 -21.81 -20.41 40.06
CA LYS A 27 -22.32 -21.27 41.13
C LYS A 27 -21.83 -22.72 40.91
N LYS A 28 -21.24 -23.26 41.98
CA LYS A 28 -20.53 -24.55 42.09
C LYS A 28 -21.46 -25.77 42.08
N GLU A 29 -20.79 -26.92 41.92
CA GLU A 29 -21.16 -28.33 42.18
C GLU A 29 -21.89 -29.01 41.02
N GLN A 30 -21.49 -30.18 40.50
CA GLN A 30 -20.73 -31.32 41.03
C GLN A 30 -20.23 -32.12 39.79
N ASP A 31 -18.94 -32.49 39.76
CA ASP A 31 -18.49 -33.90 39.77
C ASP A 31 -18.60 -34.64 38.42
N GLU A 32 -17.46 -34.83 37.74
CA GLU A 32 -16.81 -36.15 37.67
C GLU A 32 -15.45 -36.03 36.95
N THR A 33 -14.41 -36.37 37.72
CA THR A 33 -13.24 -37.19 37.40
C THR A 33 -12.80 -37.33 35.93
N VAL A 34 -11.55 -36.93 35.64
CA VAL A 34 -10.47 -37.81 35.14
C VAL A 34 -9.16 -36.98 35.07
N THR A 35 -8.25 -37.37 35.96
CA THR A 35 -6.77 -37.23 35.97
C THR A 35 -6.08 -36.31 34.96
N GLU A 36 -5.49 -35.22 35.47
CA GLU A 36 -4.33 -34.54 34.86
C GLU A 36 -3.05 -35.15 35.46
N GLU A 37 -2.26 -35.83 34.63
CA GLU A 37 -0.84 -36.04 34.90
C GLU A 37 -0.04 -34.80 34.47
N LYS A 38 0.73 -34.33 35.44
CA LYS A 38 1.80 -33.35 35.39
C LYS A 38 2.78 -33.64 34.24
N HIS A 39 3.23 -32.60 33.53
CA HIS A 39 4.64 -32.36 33.20
C HIS A 39 4.82 -31.02 32.47
N GLU A 40 5.52 -30.10 33.14
CA GLU A 40 6.32 -29.08 32.46
C GLU A 40 7.42 -29.78 31.67
N MET A 41 7.77 -29.31 30.48
CA MET A 41 9.18 -29.09 30.09
C MET A 41 9.30 -28.22 28.84
N ASN A 42 10.37 -27.43 28.93
CA ASN A 42 11.05 -26.58 27.99
C ASN A 42 11.41 -27.24 26.64
N GLU A 43 11.65 -26.37 25.66
CA GLU A 43 12.68 -26.44 24.62
C GLU A 43 12.24 -26.67 23.16
N SER A 44 12.61 -25.68 22.35
CA SER A 44 13.05 -25.70 20.95
C SER A 44 12.59 -26.85 20.03
N SER A 45 11.91 -26.48 18.95
CA SER A 45 12.17 -27.11 17.66
C SER A 45 12.00 -26.07 16.54
N GLU A 46 13.06 -25.98 15.76
CA GLU A 46 13.10 -25.23 14.52
C GLU A 46 12.28 -25.92 13.41
N GLU A 47 11.85 -25.06 12.50
CA GLU A 47 11.93 -25.22 11.05
C GLU A 47 10.75 -25.80 10.21
N MET A 48 10.51 -25.01 9.16
CA MET A 48 9.95 -25.30 7.83
C MET A 48 8.44 -25.20 7.58
N LYS A 49 8.06 -24.09 6.94
CA LYS A 49 7.28 -24.17 5.69
C LYS A 49 7.69 -23.04 4.73
N SER A 50 8.60 -23.42 3.83
CA SER A 50 8.77 -22.92 2.45
C SER A 50 8.06 -21.59 2.10
N GLU A 51 8.84 -20.51 2.10
CA GLU A 51 8.57 -19.39 1.21
C GLU A 51 9.57 -19.51 0.06
N GLU A 52 9.02 -19.87 -1.09
CA GLU A 52 9.67 -19.86 -2.39
C GLU A 52 10.34 -18.50 -2.58
N MET A 53 11.67 -18.48 -2.73
CA MET A 53 12.42 -17.25 -2.97
C MET A 53 11.88 -16.55 -4.22
N ALA A 54 11.10 -15.49 -4.03
CA ALA A 54 10.82 -14.53 -5.06
C ALA A 54 12.18 -13.99 -5.55
N GLN A 55 12.54 -14.32 -6.79
CA GLN A 55 13.72 -13.75 -7.44
C GLN A 55 13.47 -12.25 -7.63
N THR A 56 13.90 -11.44 -6.68
CA THR A 56 14.03 -10.00 -6.84
C THR A 56 15.07 -9.76 -7.92
N SER A 57 14.63 -9.30 -9.09
CA SER A 57 15.52 -8.87 -10.16
C SER A 57 16.19 -7.55 -9.75
N THR A 58 17.52 -7.57 -9.65
CA THR A 58 18.33 -6.37 -9.48
C THR A 58 18.67 -5.80 -10.86
N ALA A 59 17.83 -4.90 -11.36
CA ALA A 59 18.13 -4.15 -12.57
C ALA A 59 19.31 -3.18 -12.31
N GLU A 60 20.28 -3.20 -13.21
CA GLU A 60 21.40 -2.27 -13.24
C GLU A 60 21.13 -1.18 -14.28
N PHE A 61 21.67 0.02 -14.06
CA PHE A 61 21.48 1.15 -14.97
C PHE A 61 22.82 1.77 -15.34
N ASN A 62 22.87 2.38 -16.53
CA ASN A 62 24.06 3.09 -17.02
C ASN A 62 24.32 4.43 -16.30
N ASN A 63 23.39 4.87 -15.44
CA ASN A 63 23.48 6.10 -14.67
C ASN A 63 23.12 5.83 -13.20
N GLU A 64 24.04 6.13 -12.29
CA GLU A 64 23.89 5.87 -10.85
C GLU A 64 22.70 6.64 -10.23
N LYS A 65 22.45 7.87 -10.67
CA LYS A 65 21.29 8.65 -10.20
C LYS A 65 19.98 8.05 -10.69
N VAL A 66 19.93 7.52 -11.92
CA VAL A 66 18.74 6.80 -12.42
C VAL A 66 18.53 5.49 -11.65
N HIS A 67 19.59 4.74 -11.37
CA HIS A 67 19.49 3.54 -10.52
C HIS A 67 18.91 3.89 -9.14
N LYS A 68 19.46 4.91 -8.48
CA LYS A 68 18.99 5.36 -7.16
C LYS A 68 17.53 5.85 -7.21
N ALA A 69 17.18 6.63 -8.24
CA ALA A 69 15.81 7.10 -8.44
C ALA A 69 14.83 5.94 -8.64
N PHE A 70 15.23 4.89 -9.38
CA PHE A 70 14.41 3.69 -9.52
C PHE A 70 14.19 2.97 -8.19
N GLN A 71 15.24 2.80 -7.38
CA GLN A 71 15.09 2.21 -6.03
C GLN A 71 14.10 3.01 -5.17
N GLN A 72 14.17 4.34 -5.22
CA GLN A 72 13.27 5.21 -4.47
C GLN A 72 11.84 5.19 -5.03
N TYR A 73 11.67 5.09 -6.35
CA TYR A 73 10.36 4.83 -6.98
C TYR A 73 9.75 3.52 -6.47
N ILE A 74 10.56 2.46 -6.34
CA ILE A 74 10.11 1.18 -5.78
C ILE A 74 9.70 1.33 -4.31
N SER A 75 10.43 2.10 -3.51
CA SER A 75 10.03 2.43 -2.12
C SER A 75 8.68 3.16 -2.06
N VAL A 76 8.43 4.13 -2.96
CA VAL A 76 7.13 4.81 -3.06
C VAL A 76 6.02 3.81 -3.38
N LYS A 77 6.23 2.95 -4.39
CA LYS A 77 5.28 1.90 -4.77
C LYS A 77 4.98 0.96 -3.60
N ASP A 78 6.00 0.48 -2.89
CA ASP A 78 5.84 -0.47 -1.79
C ASP A 78 5.11 0.14 -0.58
N ALA A 79 5.34 1.42 -0.30
CA ALA A 79 4.57 2.15 0.71
C ALA A 79 3.08 2.28 0.30
N LEU A 80 2.80 2.54 -0.97
CA LEU A 80 1.44 2.59 -1.50
C LEU A 80 0.72 1.23 -1.46
N VAL A 81 1.45 0.14 -1.71
CA VAL A 81 0.96 -1.24 -1.52
C VAL A 81 0.52 -1.45 -0.06
N GLN A 82 1.31 -0.97 0.89
CA GLN A 82 1.01 -1.04 2.33
C GLN A 82 -0.06 -0.02 2.77
N THR A 83 -0.53 0.83 1.86
CA THR A 83 -1.46 1.93 2.17
C THR A 83 -0.90 2.89 3.24
N ASP A 84 0.43 3.02 3.32
CA ASP A 84 1.11 3.90 4.28
C ASP A 84 1.39 5.26 3.64
N ALA A 85 0.56 6.25 3.97
CA ALA A 85 0.67 7.58 3.41
C ALA A 85 1.93 8.33 3.87
N GLU A 86 2.40 8.08 5.09
CA GLU A 86 3.58 8.77 5.64
C GLU A 86 4.85 8.21 5.03
N ALA A 87 4.99 6.88 4.96
CA ALA A 87 6.09 6.23 4.28
C ALA A 87 6.14 6.61 2.80
N THR A 88 4.97 6.72 2.15
CA THR A 88 4.85 7.20 0.77
C THR A 88 5.39 8.62 0.63
N SER A 89 5.00 9.55 1.51
CA SER A 89 5.51 10.92 1.51
C SER A 89 7.03 10.96 1.67
N ASN A 90 7.57 10.18 2.61
CA ASN A 90 8.99 10.18 2.94
C ASN A 90 9.84 9.64 1.79
N ALA A 91 9.46 8.49 1.21
CA ALA A 91 10.14 7.92 0.05
C ALA A 91 10.12 8.88 -1.16
N ALA A 92 9.03 9.61 -1.35
CA ALA A 92 8.92 10.60 -2.41
C ALA A 92 9.80 11.83 -2.21
N ALA A 93 10.01 12.26 -0.96
CA ALA A 93 10.94 13.34 -0.65
C ALA A 93 12.38 12.97 -1.02
N GLU A 94 12.77 11.71 -0.81
CA GLU A 94 14.08 11.21 -1.19
C GLU A 94 14.25 11.13 -2.72
N LEU A 95 13.19 10.70 -3.43
CA LEU A 95 13.15 10.69 -4.89
C LEU A 95 13.26 12.10 -5.47
N GLN A 96 12.47 13.04 -4.93
CA GLN A 96 12.52 14.45 -5.30
C GLN A 96 13.94 14.99 -5.18
N THR A 97 14.59 14.76 -4.03
CA THR A 97 15.96 15.24 -3.77
C THR A 97 16.96 14.64 -4.77
N THR A 98 16.80 13.36 -5.11
CA THR A 98 17.71 12.66 -6.03
C THR A 98 17.61 13.17 -7.46
N LEU A 99 16.40 13.53 -7.90
CA LEU A 99 16.13 13.96 -9.28
C LEU A 99 16.06 15.47 -9.47
N GLN A 100 16.17 16.27 -8.42
CA GLN A 100 16.01 17.73 -8.48
C GLN A 100 16.89 18.39 -9.56
N GLU A 101 18.11 17.91 -9.75
CA GLU A 101 19.06 18.44 -10.75
C GLU A 101 19.06 17.67 -12.07
N GLU A 102 18.44 16.48 -12.13
CA GLU A 102 18.50 15.59 -13.30
C GLU A 102 17.22 15.54 -14.12
N ASN A 103 16.07 15.62 -13.45
CA ASN A 103 14.78 15.64 -14.10
C ASN A 103 13.80 16.44 -13.22
N SER A 104 13.69 17.74 -13.51
CA SER A 104 12.85 18.66 -12.75
C SER A 104 11.37 18.28 -12.78
N GLU A 105 10.87 17.73 -13.89
CA GLU A 105 9.48 17.28 -14.01
C GLU A 105 9.18 16.14 -13.02
N ILE A 106 10.03 15.11 -13.00
CA ILE A 106 9.85 13.99 -12.06
C ILE A 106 10.04 14.46 -10.62
N ALA A 107 10.99 15.36 -10.37
CA ALA A 107 11.22 15.93 -9.04
C ALA A 107 10.00 16.73 -8.54
N GLU A 108 9.34 17.50 -9.41
CA GLU A 108 8.12 18.24 -9.06
C GLU A 108 6.96 17.31 -8.73
N ILE A 109 6.76 16.24 -9.50
CA ILE A 109 5.74 15.22 -9.22
C ILE A 109 6.03 14.54 -7.88
N ALA A 110 7.28 14.12 -7.64
CA ALA A 110 7.69 13.53 -6.37
C ALA A 110 7.50 14.51 -5.19
N GLY A 111 7.72 15.80 -5.39
CA GLY A 111 7.45 16.84 -4.39
C GLY A 111 5.96 16.99 -4.05
N ARG A 112 5.08 16.93 -5.05
CA ARG A 112 3.62 16.87 -4.82
C ARG A 112 3.23 15.64 -4.02
N LEU A 113 3.80 14.48 -4.37
CA LEU A 113 3.53 13.21 -3.69
C LEU A 113 4.03 13.21 -2.23
N SER A 114 5.18 13.85 -1.97
CA SER A 114 5.74 14.08 -0.64
C SER A 114 4.84 14.96 0.25
N ALA A 115 4.27 16.03 -0.32
CA ALA A 115 3.42 16.96 0.40
C ALA A 115 2.01 16.41 0.70
N GLU A 116 1.50 15.49 -0.12
CA GLU A 116 0.17 14.90 0.03
C GLU A 116 0.10 13.88 1.18
N LYS A 117 -1.02 13.88 1.91
CA LYS A 117 -1.25 13.00 3.09
C LYS A 117 -2.42 12.03 2.91
N ASN A 118 -3.22 12.21 1.87
CA ASN A 118 -4.27 11.27 1.49
C ASN A 118 -3.73 10.22 0.52
N VAL A 119 -3.69 8.96 0.96
CA VAL A 119 -3.18 7.84 0.15
C VAL A 119 -3.87 7.67 -1.19
N ASN A 120 -5.17 8.02 -1.31
CA ASN A 120 -5.87 7.91 -2.59
C ASN A 120 -5.40 8.98 -3.56
N VAL A 121 -5.13 10.20 -3.08
CA VAL A 121 -4.55 11.26 -3.91
C VAL A 121 -3.09 10.96 -4.23
N GLN A 122 -2.32 10.37 -3.30
CA GLN A 122 -0.96 9.90 -3.59
C GLN A 122 -0.94 8.85 -4.71
N ARG A 123 -1.93 7.96 -4.78
CA ARG A 123 -2.07 6.99 -5.88
C ARG A 123 -2.31 7.66 -7.23
N GLU A 124 -3.10 8.72 -7.28
CA GLU A 124 -3.30 9.52 -8.48
C GLU A 124 -1.99 10.20 -8.92
N ILE A 125 -1.26 10.81 -7.98
CA ILE A 125 0.05 11.42 -8.29
C ILE A 125 1.09 10.35 -8.67
N PHE A 126 1.02 9.15 -8.10
CA PHE A 126 1.89 8.02 -8.45
C PHE A 126 1.67 7.52 -9.89
N SER A 127 0.43 7.64 -10.41
CA SER A 127 0.14 7.41 -11.82
C SER A 127 0.96 8.37 -12.71
N GLU A 128 0.91 9.67 -12.39
CA GLU A 128 1.71 10.69 -13.08
C GLU A 128 3.21 10.39 -12.98
N LEU A 129 3.68 10.02 -11.78
CA LEU A 129 5.08 9.66 -11.55
C LEU A 129 5.52 8.48 -12.41
N THR A 130 4.69 7.44 -12.51
CA THR A 130 5.00 6.27 -13.33
C THR A 130 5.09 6.63 -14.81
N ALA A 131 4.16 7.45 -15.30
CA ALA A 131 4.18 7.92 -16.69
C ALA A 131 5.47 8.71 -17.00
N ALA A 132 5.90 9.58 -16.08
CA ALA A 132 7.12 10.37 -16.24
C ALA A 132 8.41 9.52 -16.14
N MET A 133 8.40 8.44 -15.36
CA MET A 133 9.52 7.50 -15.25
C MET A 133 9.67 6.56 -16.46
N ASP A 134 8.60 6.30 -17.22
CA ASP A 134 8.59 5.38 -18.38
C ASP A 134 9.73 5.61 -19.39
N PRO A 135 9.93 6.83 -19.94
CA PRO A 135 11.03 7.08 -20.88
C PRO A 135 12.42 6.97 -20.23
N VAL A 136 12.54 7.26 -18.93
CA VAL A 136 13.82 7.18 -18.20
C VAL A 136 14.24 5.72 -18.04
N LEU A 137 13.32 4.85 -17.63
CA LEU A 137 13.61 3.44 -17.37
C LEU A 137 13.87 2.65 -18.65
N LYS A 138 13.08 2.87 -19.71
CA LYS A 138 13.26 2.17 -21.00
C LYS A 138 14.59 2.47 -21.69
N GLY A 139 15.20 3.62 -21.42
CA GLY A 139 16.46 4.03 -22.05
C GLY A 139 17.73 3.74 -21.24
N ALA A 140 17.61 3.34 -19.98
CA ALA A 140 18.74 3.39 -19.04
C ALA A 140 19.21 2.05 -18.47
N ILE A 141 18.46 0.95 -18.66
CA ILE A 141 18.82 -0.38 -18.14
C ILE A 141 20.08 -0.88 -18.84
N SER A 142 21.03 -1.37 -18.06
CA SER A 142 22.30 -1.95 -18.52
C SER A 142 22.32 -3.47 -18.40
N SER A 143 21.65 -4.02 -17.39
CA SER A 143 21.43 -5.45 -17.21
C SER A 143 20.29 -5.72 -16.22
N GLY A 144 19.86 -6.98 -16.11
CA GLY A 144 18.74 -7.37 -15.25
C GLY A 144 17.38 -7.12 -15.91
N LYS A 145 16.31 -7.15 -15.11
CA LYS A 145 14.93 -7.02 -15.60
C LYS A 145 14.10 -6.09 -14.73
N ILE A 146 13.20 -5.34 -15.36
CA ILE A 146 12.13 -4.61 -14.71
C ILE A 146 10.81 -5.06 -15.30
N TYR A 147 9.79 -5.23 -14.47
CA TYR A 147 8.46 -5.66 -14.90
C TYR A 147 7.53 -4.45 -14.89
N LYS A 148 7.00 -4.10 -16.07
CA LYS A 148 5.88 -3.17 -16.18
C LYS A 148 4.60 -3.97 -15.97
N GLN A 149 3.93 -3.71 -14.86
CA GLN A 149 2.70 -4.38 -14.45
C GLN A 149 1.51 -3.46 -14.70
N PHE A 150 0.33 -4.04 -14.92
CA PHE A 150 -0.89 -3.30 -15.25
C PHE A 150 -2.09 -3.80 -14.44
N CYS A 151 -2.90 -2.88 -13.94
CA CYS A 151 -4.18 -3.17 -13.29
C CYS A 151 -5.31 -2.60 -14.15
N PRO A 152 -6.20 -3.43 -14.73
CA PRO A 152 -7.32 -2.94 -15.53
C PRO A 152 -8.39 -2.20 -14.73
N MET A 153 -8.41 -2.36 -13.40
CA MET A 153 -9.43 -1.78 -12.52
C MET A 153 -9.02 -0.44 -11.90
N ALA A 154 -7.76 -0.01 -12.07
CA ALA A 154 -7.29 1.26 -11.54
C ALA A 154 -8.15 2.42 -12.08
N PHE A 155 -8.40 3.41 -11.22
CA PHE A 155 -9.11 4.65 -11.54
C PHE A 155 -10.42 4.44 -12.31
N GLU A 156 -11.35 3.72 -11.68
CA GLU A 156 -12.69 3.45 -12.24
C GLU A 156 -12.67 2.66 -13.56
N GLY A 157 -11.71 1.73 -13.69
CA GLY A 157 -11.61 0.85 -14.87
C GLY A 157 -10.91 1.50 -16.07
N LYS A 158 -10.31 2.68 -15.90
CA LYS A 158 -9.42 3.27 -16.92
C LYS A 158 -8.15 2.44 -17.08
N GLY A 159 -7.72 1.80 -15.99
CA GLY A 159 -6.52 0.99 -15.92
C GLY A 159 -5.25 1.84 -15.84
N ASP A 160 -4.21 1.29 -15.21
CA ASP A 160 -2.93 1.99 -15.08
C ASP A 160 -1.76 1.03 -14.84
N TYR A 161 -0.54 1.53 -15.08
CA TYR A 161 0.72 0.80 -15.03
C TYR A 161 1.58 1.18 -13.82
N TRP A 162 2.40 0.24 -13.36
CA TRP A 162 3.52 0.50 -12.44
C TRP A 162 4.73 -0.37 -12.78
N TYR A 163 5.89 0.00 -12.25
CA TYR A 163 7.11 -0.81 -12.39
C TYR A 163 7.43 -1.62 -11.14
N ALA A 164 7.96 -2.82 -11.30
CA ALA A 164 8.30 -3.73 -10.22
C ALA A 164 9.63 -4.46 -10.49
N THR A 165 10.26 -4.91 -9.42
CA THR A 165 11.50 -5.71 -9.44
C THR A 165 11.24 -7.23 -9.46
N SER A 166 9.98 -7.67 -9.40
CA SER A 166 9.60 -9.08 -9.50
C SER A 166 8.33 -9.25 -10.33
N GLU A 167 8.04 -10.49 -10.75
CA GLU A 167 6.80 -10.85 -11.45
C GLU A 167 5.59 -10.89 -10.51
N GLU A 168 5.80 -10.95 -9.19
CA GLU A 168 4.72 -10.95 -8.21
C GLU A 168 3.90 -9.65 -8.33
N ILE A 169 2.58 -9.81 -8.47
CA ILE A 169 1.66 -8.68 -8.54
C ILE A 169 1.39 -8.17 -7.13
N ARG A 170 1.85 -6.95 -6.86
CA ARG A 170 1.55 -6.17 -5.65
C ARG A 170 1.03 -4.79 -6.05
N ASN A 171 -0.30 -4.67 -6.09
CA ASN A 171 -1.00 -3.53 -6.68
C ASN A 171 -0.96 -2.27 -5.77
N PRO A 172 -0.28 -1.18 -6.19
CA PRO A 172 -0.17 0.04 -5.39
C PRO A 172 -1.48 0.86 -5.34
N TYR A 173 -2.40 0.67 -6.28
CA TYR A 173 -3.63 1.47 -6.40
C TYR A 173 -4.74 1.03 -5.44
N PHE A 174 -4.66 -0.18 -4.92
CA PHE A 174 -5.70 -0.73 -4.03
C PHE A 174 -5.17 -1.31 -2.73
N GLY A 175 -3.84 -1.45 -2.59
CA GLY A 175 -3.21 -2.09 -1.44
C GLY A 175 -3.82 -3.46 -1.17
N ASP A 176 -4.05 -3.78 0.10
CA ASP A 176 -4.57 -5.09 0.53
C ASP A 176 -5.93 -5.46 -0.07
N LYS A 177 -6.75 -4.46 -0.46
CA LYS A 177 -8.10 -4.72 -1.00
C LYS A 177 -8.07 -5.52 -2.30
N MET A 178 -7.06 -5.29 -3.14
CA MET A 178 -6.90 -5.97 -4.42
C MET A 178 -5.41 -6.18 -4.74
N LEU A 179 -4.65 -6.66 -3.74
CA LEU A 179 -3.19 -6.77 -3.80
C LEU A 179 -2.70 -7.50 -5.06
N LYS A 180 -3.39 -8.58 -5.46
CA LYS A 180 -3.04 -9.43 -6.60
C LYS A 180 -3.76 -9.03 -7.91
N CYS A 181 -4.48 -7.91 -7.94
CA CYS A 181 -5.16 -7.46 -9.16
C CYS A 181 -4.16 -6.84 -10.12
N GLY A 182 -3.84 -7.54 -11.19
CA GLY A 182 -3.00 -7.05 -12.28
C GLY A 182 -2.35 -8.18 -13.06
N ARG A 183 -1.46 -7.81 -13.97
CA ARG A 183 -0.62 -8.73 -14.75
C ARG A 183 0.72 -8.07 -15.05
N VAL A 184 1.75 -8.85 -15.31
CA VAL A 184 2.93 -8.37 -16.03
C VAL A 184 2.51 -8.12 -17.48
N ASP A 185 2.75 -6.92 -17.97
CA ASP A 185 2.39 -6.51 -19.34
C ASP A 185 3.63 -6.43 -20.24
N GLU A 186 4.76 -5.98 -19.69
CA GLU A 186 6.04 -5.88 -20.40
C GLU A 186 7.20 -6.19 -19.44
N THR A 187 8.22 -6.88 -19.93
CA THR A 187 9.51 -7.04 -19.24
C THR A 187 10.55 -6.21 -19.99
N ILE A 188 11.22 -5.30 -19.30
CA ILE A 188 12.26 -4.42 -19.85
C ILE A 188 13.62 -4.93 -19.37
N GLN A 189 14.59 -5.01 -20.29
CA GLN A 189 15.93 -5.56 -20.09
C GLN A 189 16.92 -5.01 -21.11
#